data_AF-A0A8H3FGM4-F1
#
_entry.id   AF-A0A8H3FGM4-F1
#
_cell.length_a   1.000
_cell.length_b   1.000
_cell.length_c   1.000
_cell.angle_alpha   90.00
_cell.angle_beta   90.00
_cell.angle_gamma   90.00
#
_symmetry.space_group_name_H-M   'P 1'
#
loop_
_entity.id
_entity.type
_entity.pdbx_description
1 polymer ?
#
loop_
_entity_poly.entity_id
_entity_poly.type
_entity_poly.pdbx_seq_one_letter_code
_entity_poly.pdbx_strand_id
1 'polypeptide(L)'
;MAGWNYVKPQKNMAVVNLGDAVAKLSNDKLVSGLHRVVAPPGDQARYSRYSCGYFARPNGHVLLRPLVGEVKEDGSPLTADEWIARRTAFKRTANFWGKETYLASRGTSAQMAMSRLSSY
;
A
#
# COMPACT_ATOMS: atom_id res chain seq x y z
N MET A 1 -4.23 -21.58 0.42
CA MET A 1 -5.19 -20.47 0.64
C MET A 1 -4.43 -19.27 1.18
N ALA A 2 -4.61 -18.08 0.61
CA ALA A 2 -3.97 -16.87 1.11
C ALA A 2 -4.67 -16.41 2.42
N GLY A 3 -3.93 -16.37 3.52
CA GLY A 3 -4.41 -15.98 4.85
C GLY A 3 -3.61 -14.84 5.47
N TRP A 4 -4.10 -14.30 6.58
CA TRP A 4 -3.36 -13.29 7.37
C TRP A 4 -2.21 -13.96 8.11
N ASN A 5 -1.00 -13.43 7.96
CA ASN A 5 0.18 -13.90 8.69
C ASN A 5 0.51 -12.95 9.84
N TYR A 6 0.76 -13.51 11.04
CA TYR A 6 1.20 -12.73 12.19
C TYR A 6 2.68 -12.37 12.06
N VAL A 7 2.99 -11.08 12.13
CA VAL A 7 4.37 -10.58 12.15
C VAL A 7 4.77 -10.32 13.60
N LYS A 8 5.58 -11.23 14.16
CA LYS A 8 6.07 -11.13 15.54
C LYS A 8 7.11 -10.01 15.66
N PRO A 9 6.89 -8.97 16.50
CA PRO A 9 7.90 -7.96 16.77
C PRO A 9 9.17 -8.58 17.36
N GLN A 10 10.34 -8.19 16.85
CA GLN A 10 11.64 -8.59 17.39
C GLN A 10 12.30 -7.41 18.09
N LYS A 11 12.93 -7.67 19.24
CA LYS A 11 13.64 -6.63 19.99
C LYS A 11 14.75 -6.03 19.13
N ASN A 12 14.89 -4.71 19.16
CA ASN A 12 15.88 -3.95 18.39
C ASN A 12 15.77 -4.10 16.86
N MET A 13 14.60 -4.49 16.34
CA MET A 13 14.35 -4.58 14.90
C MET A 13 13.16 -3.73 14.49
N ALA A 14 13.25 -3.17 13.28
CA ALA A 14 12.13 -2.53 12.61
C ALA A 14 11.41 -3.54 11.71
N VAL A 15 10.08 -3.46 11.67
CA VAL A 15 9.29 -4.09 10.61
C VAL A 15 9.27 -3.14 9.42
N VAL A 16 9.70 -3.61 8.25
CA VAL A 16 9.76 -2.83 7.01
C VAL A 16 8.79 -3.42 6.01
N ASN A 17 7.90 -2.58 5.46
CA ASN A 17 7.02 -2.95 4.37
C ASN A 17 7.29 -2.07 3.15
N LEU A 18 7.04 -2.62 1.97
CA LEU A 18 7.10 -1.86 0.73
C LEU A 18 5.76 -1.19 0.48
N GLY A 19 5.81 0.08 0.07
CA GLY A 19 4.64 0.84 -0.32
C GLY A 19 4.36 0.77 -1.82
N ASP A 20 3.19 1.24 -2.21
CA ASP A 20 2.70 1.21 -3.60
C ASP A 20 3.63 1.97 -4.58
N ALA A 21 4.36 2.99 -4.12
CA ALA A 21 5.36 3.68 -4.95
C ALA A 21 6.50 2.74 -5.37
N VAL A 22 7.00 1.90 -4.44
CA VAL A 22 8.05 0.92 -4.75
C VAL A 22 7.52 -0.17 -5.68
N ALA A 23 6.27 -0.61 -5.50
CA ALA A 23 5.64 -1.55 -6.42
C ALA A 23 5.65 -1.01 -7.86
N LYS A 24 5.22 0.25 -8.06
CA LYS A 24 5.22 0.90 -9.39
C LYS A 24 6.64 1.09 -9.95
N LEU A 25 7.59 1.56 -9.13
CA LEU A 25 9.00 1.71 -9.55
C LEU A 25 9.66 0.37 -9.90
N SER A 26 9.24 -0.72 -9.26
CA SER A 26 9.76 -2.07 -9.51
C SER A 26 9.11 -2.81 -10.68
N ASN A 27 8.16 -2.17 -11.39
CA ASN A 27 7.33 -2.83 -12.40
C ASN A 27 6.57 -4.04 -11.83
N ASP A 28 5.99 -3.88 -10.64
CA ASP A 28 5.24 -4.91 -9.91
C ASP A 28 6.02 -6.20 -9.58
N LYS A 29 7.34 -6.19 -9.73
CA LYS A 29 8.22 -7.28 -9.25
C LYS A 29 8.23 -7.37 -7.72
N LEU A 30 8.05 -6.23 -7.05
CA LEU A 30 7.89 -6.14 -5.60
C LEU A 30 6.44 -5.83 -5.23
N VAL A 31 5.96 -6.45 -4.16
CA VAL A 31 4.55 -6.37 -3.76
C VAL A 31 4.38 -5.43 -2.57
N SER A 32 3.42 -4.50 -2.70
CA SER A 32 2.90 -3.70 -1.58
C SER A 32 1.87 -4.52 -0.80
N GLY A 33 2.32 -5.18 0.27
CA GLY A 33 1.51 -6.10 1.05
C GLY A 33 0.43 -5.41 1.91
N LEU A 34 -0.78 -5.96 1.89
CA LEU A 34 -1.85 -5.55 2.81
C LEU A 34 -1.48 -5.93 4.25
N HIS A 35 -1.61 -4.97 5.16
CA HIS A 35 -1.37 -5.16 6.58
C HIS A 35 -2.47 -4.47 7.39
N ARG A 36 -2.72 -5.00 8.59
CA ARG A 36 -3.66 -4.42 9.57
C ARG A 36 -3.13 -4.64 10.97
N VAL A 37 -3.50 -3.74 11.88
CA VAL A 37 -3.31 -3.94 13.31
C VAL A 37 -4.63 -4.45 13.87
N VAL A 38 -4.57 -5.51 14.66
CA VAL A 38 -5.72 -6.07 15.38
C VAL A 38 -5.58 -5.80 16.87
N ALA A 39 -6.68 -5.94 17.61
CA ALA A 39 -6.65 -5.82 19.07
C ALA A 39 -5.66 -6.85 19.66
N PRO A 40 -4.83 -6.46 20.65
CA PRO A 40 -3.92 -7.38 21.31
C PRO A 40 -4.70 -8.51 22.00
N PRO A 41 -4.22 -9.76 21.93
CA PRO A 41 -4.91 -10.91 22.52
C PRO A 41 -4.67 -11.02 24.04
N GLY A 42 -5.65 -11.53 24.77
CA GLY A 42 -5.51 -11.94 26.18
C GLY A 42 -4.99 -10.83 27.10
N ASP A 43 -4.07 -11.17 27.99
CA ASP A 43 -3.53 -10.24 28.99
C ASP A 43 -2.77 -9.05 28.40
N GLN A 44 -2.32 -9.12 27.14
CA GLN A 44 -1.69 -7.99 26.46
C GLN A 44 -2.66 -6.82 26.27
N ALA A 45 -3.98 -7.09 26.25
CA ALA A 45 -5.00 -6.05 26.14
C ALA A 45 -5.04 -5.07 27.32
N ARG A 46 -4.41 -5.42 28.44
CA ARG A 46 -4.30 -4.55 29.62
C ARG A 46 -3.23 -3.45 29.47
N TYR A 47 -2.38 -3.55 28.46
CA TYR A 47 -1.23 -2.65 28.27
C TYR A 47 -1.38 -1.79 27.02
N SER A 48 -0.92 -0.54 27.11
CA SER A 48 -0.83 0.34 25.95
C SER A 48 0.29 -0.12 25.00
N ARG A 49 -0.05 -0.20 23.70
CA ARG A 49 0.91 -0.49 22.64
C ARG A 49 1.29 0.80 21.91
N TYR A 50 2.57 1.14 21.95
CA TYR A 50 3.13 2.27 21.19
C TYR A 50 3.83 1.78 19.92
N SER A 51 3.79 2.59 18.87
CA SER A 51 4.51 2.35 17.62
C SER A 51 4.94 3.68 17.01
N CYS A 52 6.16 3.73 16.47
CA CYS A 52 6.61 4.83 15.63
C CYS A 52 6.59 4.37 14.17
N GLY A 53 5.89 5.11 13.32
CA GLY A 53 5.90 4.88 11.87
C GLY A 53 6.78 5.91 11.18
N TYR A 54 7.71 5.44 10.36
CA TYR A 54 8.50 6.29 9.47
C TYR A 54 8.15 5.98 8.02
N PHE A 55 7.71 7.00 7.28
CA PHE A 55 7.25 6.84 5.90
C PHE A 55 8.24 7.49 4.93
N ALA A 56 9.12 6.68 4.34
CA ALA A 56 9.96 7.12 3.24
C ALA A 56 9.15 7.21 1.95
N ARG A 57 9.27 8.33 1.23
CA ARG A 57 8.60 8.58 -0.05
C ARG A 57 9.60 9.13 -1.07
N PRO A 58 9.41 8.87 -2.37
CA PRO A 58 10.14 9.60 -3.40
C PRO A 58 9.90 11.10 -3.26
N ASN A 59 10.89 11.91 -3.65
CA ASN A 59 10.70 13.35 -3.76
C ASN A 59 9.57 13.67 -4.74
N GLY A 60 8.85 14.76 -4.50
CA GLY A 60 7.61 15.09 -5.21
C GLY A 60 7.72 15.11 -6.73
N HIS A 61 8.84 15.64 -7.26
CA HIS A 61 9.13 15.75 -8.68
C HIS A 61 9.54 14.43 -9.37
N VAL A 62 9.76 13.35 -8.62
CA VAL A 62 10.18 12.07 -9.19
C VAL A 62 9.03 11.48 -10.01
N LEU A 63 9.28 11.22 -11.29
CA LEU A 63 8.35 10.52 -12.17
C LEU A 63 8.23 9.05 -11.73
N LEU A 64 7.01 8.61 -11.39
CA LEU A 64 6.71 7.24 -10.99
C LEU A 64 6.55 6.33 -12.23
N ARG A 65 7.68 6.01 -12.86
CA ARG A 65 7.78 5.04 -13.96
C ARG A 65 8.59 3.81 -13.55
N PRO A 66 8.39 2.65 -14.20
CA PRO A 66 9.25 1.49 -14.00
C PRO A 66 10.74 1.83 -14.14
N LEU A 67 11.55 1.39 -13.17
CA LEU A 67 13.01 1.48 -13.18
C LEU A 67 13.68 0.17 -13.59
N VAL A 68 12.93 -0.94 -13.60
CA VAL A 68 13.46 -2.28 -13.86
C VAL A 68 12.53 -3.02 -14.81
N GLY A 69 13.11 -3.68 -15.83
CA GLY A 69 12.37 -4.42 -16.84
C GLY A 69 11.81 -3.54 -17.95
N GLU A 70 11.05 -4.15 -18.86
CA GLU A 70 10.45 -3.45 -19.98
C GLU A 70 9.35 -2.49 -19.51
N VAL A 71 9.46 -1.24 -19.95
CA VAL A 71 8.46 -0.21 -19.69
C VAL A 71 7.30 -0.48 -20.63
N LYS A 72 6.16 -0.91 -20.08
CA LYS A 72 4.89 -0.90 -20.83
C LYS A 72 4.49 0.56 -21.02
N GLU A 73 4.10 0.95 -22.23
CA GLU A 73 3.60 2.30 -22.49
C GLU A 73 2.24 2.50 -21.80
N ASP A 74 2.24 2.85 -20.50
CA ASP A 74 1.04 3.14 -19.70
C ASP A 74 0.75 4.64 -19.62
N GLY A 75 0.73 5.33 -20.77
CA GLY A 75 0.47 6.76 -20.84
C GLY A 75 1.61 7.63 -20.29
N SER A 76 1.30 8.88 -19.92
CA SER A 76 2.29 9.82 -19.37
C SER A 76 2.52 9.55 -17.88
N PRO A 77 3.76 9.28 -17.42
CA PRO A 77 4.04 9.00 -16.02
C PRO A 77 3.78 10.25 -15.17
N LEU A 78 3.04 10.06 -14.07
CA LEU A 78 2.82 11.11 -13.07
C LEU A 78 4.05 11.26 -12.19
N THR A 79 4.29 12.48 -11.72
CA THR A 79 5.20 12.74 -10.60
C THR A 79 4.63 12.13 -9.30
N ALA A 80 5.50 11.93 -8.31
CA ALA A 80 5.10 11.39 -7.02
C ALA A 80 4.04 12.25 -6.32
N ASP A 81 4.14 13.59 -6.42
CA ASP A 81 3.16 14.50 -5.85
C ASP A 81 1.83 14.45 -6.57
N GLU A 82 1.80 14.46 -7.90
CA GLU A 82 0.56 14.32 -8.68
C GLU A 82 -0.14 12.99 -8.38
N TRP A 83 0.64 11.92 -8.27
CA TRP A 83 0.11 10.61 -7.93
C TRP A 83 -0.46 10.55 -6.50
N ILE A 84 0.20 11.17 -5.52
CA ILE A 84 -0.32 11.27 -4.15
C ILE A 84 -1.57 12.14 -4.09
N ALA A 85 -1.59 13.28 -4.80
CA ALA A 85 -2.74 14.17 -4.86
C ALA A 85 -3.97 13.44 -5.42
N ARG A 86 -3.78 12.72 -6.55
CA ARG A 86 -4.81 11.85 -7.14
C ARG A 86 -5.33 10.84 -6.11
N ARG A 87 -4.44 10.13 -5.40
CA ARG A 87 -4.86 9.13 -4.41
C ARG A 87 -5.55 9.71 -3.18
N THR A 88 -5.14 10.89 -2.74
CA THR A 88 -5.74 11.55 -1.57
C THR A 88 -7.15 12.02 -1.87
N ALA A 89 -7.42 12.48 -3.10
CA ALA A 89 -8.76 12.85 -3.53
C ALA A 89 -9.77 11.70 -3.38
N PHE A 90 -9.35 10.46 -3.67
CA PHE A 90 -10.20 9.27 -3.53
C PHE A 90 -10.35 8.76 -2.09
N LYS A 91 -9.60 9.28 -1.12
CA LYS A 91 -9.69 8.89 0.31
C LYS A 91 -10.59 9.79 1.16
N ARG A 92 -11.07 10.90 0.62
CA ARG A 92 -11.93 11.84 1.36
C ARG A 92 -13.25 11.17 1.71
N THR A 93 -13.66 11.28 2.97
CA THR A 93 -14.87 10.60 3.48
C THR A 93 -16.15 11.05 2.77
N ALA A 94 -16.17 12.31 2.34
CA ALA A 94 -17.25 12.90 1.54
C ALA A 94 -17.41 12.26 0.15
N ASN A 95 -16.46 11.45 -0.31
CA ASN A 95 -16.50 10.77 -1.59
C ASN A 95 -16.94 9.29 -1.46
N PHE A 96 -17.28 8.81 -0.25
CA PHE A 96 -17.77 7.44 -0.04
C PHE A 96 -19.29 7.35 -0.21
N TRP A 97 -19.72 6.98 -1.42
CA TRP A 97 -21.13 6.80 -1.78
C TRP A 97 -21.51 5.36 -2.11
N GLY A 98 -20.57 4.40 -2.00
CA GLY A 98 -20.84 3.00 -2.28
C GLY A 98 -19.59 2.11 -2.35
N LYS A 99 -19.80 0.84 -2.70
CA LYS A 99 -18.74 -0.17 -2.82
C LYS A 99 -17.65 0.23 -3.82
N GLU A 100 -18.02 0.90 -4.91
CA GLU A 100 -17.11 1.34 -5.96
C GLU A 100 -16.13 2.41 -5.48
N THR A 101 -16.63 3.49 -4.88
CA THR A 101 -15.81 4.58 -4.32
C THR A 101 -14.98 4.12 -3.12
N TYR A 102 -15.51 3.17 -2.32
CA TYR A 102 -14.75 2.49 -1.29
C TYR A 102 -13.54 1.73 -1.88
N LEU A 103 -13.75 0.93 -2.93
CA LEU A 103 -12.67 0.19 -3.60
C LEU A 103 -11.65 1.13 -4.27
N ALA A 104 -12.10 2.21 -4.90
CA ALA A 104 -11.23 3.22 -5.51
C ALA A 104 -10.34 3.97 -4.49
N SER A 105 -10.78 4.08 -3.23
CA SER A 105 -9.98 4.65 -2.15
C SER A 105 -8.86 3.73 -1.66
N ARG A 106 -8.98 2.42 -1.92
CA ARG A 106 -7.98 1.43 -1.53
C ARG A 106 -6.78 1.57 -2.47
N GLY A 107 -5.59 1.29 -1.94
CA GLY A 107 -4.37 1.38 -2.74
C GLY A 107 -4.33 0.41 -3.91
N THR A 108 -3.33 0.58 -4.77
CA THR A 108 -3.13 -0.21 -6.00
C THR A 108 -3.14 -1.71 -5.72
N SER A 109 -2.68 -2.13 -4.54
CA SER A 109 -2.72 -3.52 -4.06
C SER A 109 -4.13 -4.12 -3.96
N ALA A 110 -5.17 -3.33 -3.70
CA ALA A 110 -6.56 -3.83 -3.67
C ALA A 110 -7.13 -4.07 -5.08
N GLN A 111 -6.78 -3.23 -6.06
CA GLN A 111 -7.18 -3.42 -7.46
C GLN A 111 -6.42 -4.60 -8.09
N MET A 112 -5.12 -4.75 -7.79
CA MET A 112 -4.27 -5.86 -8.27
C MET A 112 -4.62 -7.21 -7.64
N ALA A 113 -5.04 -7.22 -6.36
CA ALA A 113 -5.52 -8.45 -5.72
C ALA A 113 -6.80 -8.99 -6.39
N MET A 114 -7.67 -8.11 -6.90
CA MET A 114 -8.89 -8.50 -7.61
C MET A 114 -8.59 -9.03 -9.03
N SER A 115 -7.64 -8.43 -9.77
CA SER A 115 -7.29 -8.91 -11.11
C SER A 115 -6.59 -10.28 -11.09
N ARG A 116 -5.79 -10.55 -10.05
CA ARG A 116 -5.13 -11.86 -9.83
C ARG A 116 -6.08 -12.97 -9.36
N LEU A 117 -7.25 -12.62 -8.81
CA LEU A 117 -8.29 -13.59 -8.44
C LEU A 117 -9.27 -13.90 -9.59
N SER A 118 -9.30 -13.06 -10.63
CA SER A 118 -10.11 -13.25 -11.84
C SER A 118 -9.42 -14.10 -12.92
N SER A 119 -8.18 -14.50 -12.70
CA SER A 119 -7.33 -15.23 -13.66
C SER A 119 -7.10 -16.70 -13.26
N TYR A 120 -7.90 -17.23 -12.33
CA TYR A 120 -7.95 -18.63 -11.94
C TYR A 120 -9.39 -19.13 -11.88
#